data_AF-A0A942S4C6-F1
#
_entry.id   AF-A0A942S4C6-F1
#
_cell.length_a   1.000
_cell.length_b   1.000
_cell.length_c   1.000
_cell.angle_alpha   90.00
_cell.angle_beta   90.00
_cell.angle_gamma   90.00
#
_symmetry.space_group_name_H-M   'P 1'
#
loop_
_entity.id
_entity.type
_entity.pdbx_description
1 polymer ?
#
loop_
_entity_poly.entity_id
_entity_poly.type
_entity_poly.pdbx_seq_one_letter_code
_entity_poly.pdbx_strand_id
1 'polypeptide(L)'
;MSRIENSTFFLSLMLFLFAITACEKADNSTIPAVITLGITEIGTDKVLCGGHVNNDGGKSITERGVLIGKSENPSLDGTMIPMGAGMGLFNQWVENLDPGTNYHLCAYAVNETGTAYGEVKAIKTRGIITDIDGNSYSVVDIGNQTWMGENLKTSKYRNGNPIPQVLNDEDWHNLESGAFCYYDNNPSNGLIYGKLYNWYAMMDERGICPEGWEQPDNNDWMELIDFAGGLQNAGASLKQKGFDLWEPPNVDARNSTGFTALPGGVRIRDGFFSIKQVANFWSATEYDEHANWQAYLSSVGYNHSGAYVVPVGKNYGQSVRCIKKGE
;
A
#
# COMPACT_ATOMS: atom_id res chain seq x y z
N MET A 1 -54.09 106.18 20.55
CA MET A 1 -54.71 104.85 20.47
C MET A 1 -54.78 104.47 18.99
N SER A 2 -53.80 103.71 18.50
CA SER A 2 -53.53 103.58 17.06
C SER A 2 -53.10 102.16 16.65
N ARG A 3 -54.03 101.47 15.96
CA ARG A 3 -53.84 100.71 14.71
C ARG A 3 -52.52 99.95 14.42
N ILE A 4 -52.64 98.60 14.35
CA ILE A 4 -52.00 97.60 13.42
C ILE A 4 -50.44 97.60 13.28
N GLU A 5 -49.73 96.70 12.56
CA GLU A 5 -50.04 95.57 11.62
C GLU A 5 -49.41 94.21 12.07
N ASN A 6 -49.48 93.16 11.23
CA ASN A 6 -48.88 91.82 11.40
C ASN A 6 -47.40 91.78 10.95
N SER A 7 -46.65 90.74 11.37
CA SER A 7 -45.56 90.19 10.54
C SER A 7 -45.38 88.68 10.76
N THR A 8 -45.12 87.97 9.67
CA THR A 8 -45.10 86.51 9.54
C THR A 8 -43.73 85.90 9.80
N PHE A 9 -43.66 84.74 10.48
CA PHE A 9 -42.44 83.93 10.56
C PHE A 9 -42.63 82.59 9.83
N PHE A 10 -42.12 82.49 8.60
CA PHE A 10 -42.02 81.24 7.85
C PHE A 10 -40.73 80.53 8.26
N LEU A 11 -40.83 79.32 8.84
CA LEU A 11 -39.67 78.45 9.03
C LEU A 11 -39.75 77.27 8.06
N SER A 12 -38.91 77.30 7.02
CA SER A 12 -38.85 76.30 5.96
C SER A 12 -38.19 75.00 6.45
N LEU A 13 -38.98 73.93 6.58
CA LEU A 13 -38.46 72.58 6.82
C LEU A 13 -37.89 71.98 5.53
N MET A 14 -36.59 72.15 5.27
CA MET A 14 -35.91 71.44 4.19
C MET A 14 -35.63 70.00 4.59
N LEU A 15 -36.47 69.07 4.14
CA LEU A 15 -36.19 67.64 4.14
C LEU A 15 -35.16 67.34 3.02
N PHE A 16 -33.88 67.19 3.39
CA PHE A 16 -32.88 66.61 2.48
C PHE A 16 -33.13 65.10 2.37
N LEU A 17 -33.87 64.66 1.36
CA LEU A 17 -33.82 63.27 0.93
C LEU A 17 -32.45 63.01 0.27
N PHE A 18 -31.49 62.55 1.07
CA PHE A 18 -30.36 61.81 0.53
C PHE A 18 -30.87 60.45 0.05
N ALA A 19 -31.24 60.38 -1.23
CA ALA A 19 -31.44 59.11 -1.92
C ALA A 19 -30.08 58.42 -2.05
N ILE A 20 -29.70 57.64 -1.02
CA ILE A 20 -28.53 56.76 -1.09
C ILE A 20 -28.88 55.64 -2.05
N THR A 21 -28.64 55.84 -3.35
CA THR A 21 -28.58 54.73 -4.30
C THR A 21 -27.32 53.93 -4.00
N ALA A 22 -27.41 53.08 -2.98
CA ALA A 22 -26.49 51.99 -2.77
C ALA A 22 -26.61 51.07 -3.98
N CYS A 23 -25.76 51.30 -4.98
CA CYS A 23 -25.53 50.33 -6.03
C CYS A 23 -24.80 49.17 -5.36
N GLU A 24 -25.55 48.17 -4.89
CA GLU A 24 -24.96 46.88 -4.55
C GLU A 24 -24.24 46.38 -5.80
N LYS A 25 -22.91 46.40 -5.74
CA LYS A 25 -22.06 45.80 -6.76
C LYS A 25 -22.45 44.32 -6.81
N ALA A 26 -22.98 43.87 -7.94
CA ALA A 26 -23.43 42.49 -8.12
C ALA A 26 -22.34 41.52 -7.64
N ASP A 27 -22.69 40.68 -6.66
CA ASP A 27 -21.78 39.67 -6.12
C ASP A 27 -21.70 38.53 -7.14
N ASN A 28 -20.76 38.65 -8.07
CA ASN A 28 -20.47 37.65 -9.10
C ASN A 28 -19.66 36.46 -8.56
N SER A 29 -19.71 36.21 -7.25
CA SER A 29 -19.05 35.05 -6.66
C SER A 29 -19.68 33.74 -7.13
N THR A 30 -18.83 32.73 -7.24
CA THR A 30 -19.17 31.40 -7.76
C THR A 30 -18.70 30.32 -6.78
N ILE A 31 -19.17 29.09 -6.95
CA ILE A 31 -18.53 27.94 -6.29
C ILE A 31 -17.05 27.86 -6.71
N PRO A 32 -16.16 27.32 -5.86
CA PRO A 32 -14.74 27.27 -6.18
C PRO A 32 -14.45 26.29 -7.34
N ALA A 33 -13.23 26.27 -7.83
CA ALA A 33 -12.76 25.25 -8.76
C ALA A 33 -11.69 24.38 -8.10
N VAL A 34 -11.87 23.05 -8.20
CA VAL A 34 -11.01 22.05 -7.58
C VAL A 34 -10.81 20.87 -8.51
N ILE A 35 -9.59 20.33 -8.53
CA ILE A 35 -9.20 19.17 -9.34
C ILE A 35 -8.77 18.05 -8.39
N THR A 36 -9.29 16.84 -8.59
CA THR A 36 -8.81 15.62 -7.91
C THR A 36 -7.47 15.20 -8.52
N LEU A 37 -6.44 15.07 -7.69
CA LEU A 37 -5.13 14.61 -8.14
C LEU A 37 -5.08 13.08 -8.28
N GLY A 38 -4.08 12.60 -9.02
CA GLY A 38 -3.82 11.16 -9.13
C GLY A 38 -3.47 10.54 -7.77
N ILE A 39 -3.89 9.31 -7.58
CA ILE A 39 -3.54 8.52 -6.39
C ILE A 39 -2.06 8.20 -6.42
N THR A 40 -1.35 8.45 -5.32
CA THR A 40 0.11 8.25 -5.25
C THR A 40 0.49 6.93 -4.58
N GLU A 41 -0.25 6.51 -3.56
CA GLU A 41 -0.02 5.25 -2.84
C GLU A 41 -1.35 4.63 -2.37
N ILE A 42 -1.45 3.30 -2.41
CA ILE A 42 -2.61 2.51 -1.93
C ILE A 42 -2.10 1.40 -1.02
N GLY A 43 -2.59 1.36 0.22
CA GLY A 43 -2.41 0.30 1.20
C GLY A 43 -3.60 -0.66 1.28
N THR A 44 -3.64 -1.47 2.32
CA THR A 44 -4.75 -2.38 2.64
C THR A 44 -5.96 -1.62 3.22
N ASP A 45 -5.71 -0.58 4.01
CA ASP A 45 -6.70 0.14 4.80
C ASP A 45 -6.66 1.66 4.57
N LYS A 46 -5.86 2.11 3.60
CA LYS A 46 -5.63 3.54 3.35
C LYS A 46 -5.16 3.89 1.95
N VAL A 47 -5.31 5.17 1.60
CA VAL A 47 -4.89 5.74 0.32
C VAL A 47 -4.31 7.14 0.51
N LEU A 48 -3.22 7.47 -0.22
CA LEU A 48 -2.66 8.82 -0.25
C LEU A 48 -3.22 9.57 -1.47
N CYS A 49 -4.14 10.49 -1.21
CA CYS A 49 -4.90 11.24 -2.22
C CYS A 49 -5.10 12.71 -1.82
N GLY A 50 -5.69 13.50 -2.70
CA GLY A 50 -5.88 14.93 -2.49
C GLY A 50 -6.30 15.69 -3.74
N GLY A 51 -6.05 16.99 -3.76
CA GLY A 51 -6.54 17.88 -4.80
C GLY A 51 -5.73 19.16 -4.98
N HIS A 52 -6.18 19.96 -5.93
CA HIS A 52 -5.71 21.33 -6.16
C HIS A 52 -6.92 22.25 -6.27
N VAL A 53 -7.06 23.21 -5.34
CA VAL A 53 -8.04 24.30 -5.47
C VAL A 53 -7.39 25.43 -6.27
N ASN A 54 -7.81 25.60 -7.53
CA ASN A 54 -7.20 26.51 -8.50
C ASN A 54 -7.97 27.82 -8.71
N ASN A 55 -9.22 27.91 -8.23
CA ASN A 55 -9.97 29.17 -8.14
C ASN A 55 -10.83 29.15 -6.86
N ASP A 56 -10.89 30.26 -6.13
CA ASP A 56 -11.74 30.41 -4.95
C ASP A 56 -13.16 30.90 -5.26
N GLY A 57 -13.42 31.27 -6.53
CA GLY A 57 -14.72 31.77 -6.96
C GLY A 57 -15.02 33.19 -6.45
N GLY A 58 -14.03 33.92 -5.93
CA GLY A 58 -14.19 35.28 -5.38
C GLY A 58 -14.49 35.34 -3.88
N LYS A 59 -14.56 34.19 -3.19
CA LYS A 59 -14.75 34.07 -1.74
C LYS A 59 -13.73 33.10 -1.16
N SER A 60 -13.20 33.41 0.02
CA SER A 60 -12.23 32.55 0.71
C SER A 60 -12.70 31.10 0.83
N ILE A 61 -11.81 30.16 0.48
CA ILE A 61 -12.03 28.73 0.73
C ILE A 61 -12.03 28.46 2.24
N THR A 62 -13.19 28.09 2.78
CA THR A 62 -13.38 27.79 4.20
C THR A 62 -12.96 26.36 4.56
N GLU A 63 -13.14 25.42 3.62
CA GLU A 63 -12.75 24.01 3.77
C GLU A 63 -12.38 23.40 2.42
N ARG A 64 -11.46 22.44 2.41
CA ARG A 64 -11.16 21.57 1.28
C ARG A 64 -10.79 20.17 1.77
N GLY A 65 -10.94 19.16 0.93
CA GLY A 65 -10.62 17.79 1.33
C GLY A 65 -10.95 16.78 0.25
N VAL A 66 -11.19 15.53 0.67
CA VAL A 66 -11.62 14.44 -0.21
C VAL A 66 -12.97 13.90 0.28
N LEU A 67 -13.90 13.71 -0.65
CA LEU A 67 -15.13 12.96 -0.45
C LEU A 67 -14.87 11.53 -0.95
N ILE A 68 -15.14 10.50 -0.13
CA ILE A 68 -14.88 9.10 -0.47
C ILE A 68 -16.05 8.19 -0.06
N GLY A 69 -16.53 7.36 -0.99
CA GLY A 69 -17.64 6.42 -0.79
C GLY A 69 -17.42 5.10 -1.52
N LYS A 70 -18.36 4.14 -1.38
CA LYS A 70 -18.33 2.87 -2.12
C LYS A 70 -19.16 2.94 -3.41
N SER A 71 -20.20 3.77 -3.43
CA SER A 71 -20.96 4.17 -4.62
C SER A 71 -20.05 4.75 -5.72
N GLU A 72 -20.37 4.51 -7.00
CA GLU A 72 -19.73 5.18 -8.15
C GLU A 72 -19.90 6.70 -8.12
N ASN A 73 -20.95 7.19 -7.43
CA ASN A 73 -21.10 8.59 -7.09
C ASN A 73 -20.93 8.79 -5.57
N PRO A 74 -19.76 9.28 -5.11
CA PRO A 74 -19.48 9.52 -3.69
C PRO A 74 -20.41 10.54 -3.02
N SER A 75 -21.19 11.35 -3.76
CA SER A 75 -22.14 12.28 -3.12
C SER A 75 -23.40 11.62 -2.57
N LEU A 76 -23.58 10.30 -2.78
CA LEU A 76 -24.71 9.52 -2.25
C LEU A 76 -24.43 8.85 -0.89
N ASP A 77 -23.18 8.43 -0.66
CA ASP A 77 -22.78 7.61 0.50
C ASP A 77 -21.45 8.04 1.14
N GLY A 78 -20.75 9.01 0.54
CA GLY A 78 -19.37 9.29 0.86
C GLY A 78 -19.16 10.13 2.11
N THR A 79 -18.07 9.84 2.81
CA THR A 79 -17.58 10.62 3.94
C THR A 79 -16.69 11.75 3.44
N MET A 80 -16.92 12.98 3.92
CA MET A 80 -16.02 14.10 3.71
C MET A 80 -14.85 14.02 4.70
N ILE A 81 -13.62 14.06 4.19
CA ILE A 81 -12.36 14.05 4.94
C ILE A 81 -11.69 15.42 4.75
N PRO A 82 -11.82 16.35 5.73
CA PRO A 82 -11.22 17.68 5.63
C PRO A 82 -9.69 17.66 5.67
N MET A 83 -9.07 18.43 4.79
CA MET A 83 -7.60 18.58 4.62
C MET A 83 -7.19 20.05 4.65
N GLY A 84 -7.87 20.85 5.48
CA GLY A 84 -7.60 22.28 5.71
C GLY A 84 -8.47 23.23 4.89
N ALA A 85 -7.93 24.40 4.58
CA ALA A 85 -8.62 25.51 3.93
C ALA A 85 -7.68 26.26 2.95
N GLY A 86 -8.20 27.28 2.27
CA GLY A 86 -7.42 28.10 1.32
C GLY A 86 -7.17 27.44 -0.05
N MET A 87 -6.53 28.19 -0.95
CA MET A 87 -6.18 27.74 -2.32
C MET A 87 -4.91 26.86 -2.35
N GLY A 88 -4.65 26.24 -3.51
CA GLY A 88 -3.43 25.48 -3.77
C GLY A 88 -3.58 23.96 -3.56
N LEU A 89 -2.43 23.28 -3.52
CA LEU A 89 -2.32 21.83 -3.39
C LEU A 89 -2.63 21.36 -1.97
N PHE A 90 -3.19 20.16 -1.86
CA PHE A 90 -3.35 19.42 -0.61
C PHE A 90 -3.32 17.91 -0.88
N ASN A 91 -2.79 17.14 0.06
CA ASN A 91 -2.93 15.69 0.12
C ASN A 91 -2.85 15.20 1.57
N GLN A 92 -3.41 14.03 1.84
CA GLN A 92 -3.32 13.34 3.12
C GLN A 92 -3.61 11.85 2.94
N TRP A 93 -3.17 11.03 3.89
CA TRP A 93 -3.68 9.67 4.03
C TRP A 93 -5.14 9.69 4.47
N VAL A 94 -5.99 9.05 3.68
CA VAL A 94 -7.35 8.64 4.09
C VAL A 94 -7.23 7.21 4.60
N GLU A 95 -7.57 6.98 5.87
CA GLU A 95 -7.36 5.72 6.60
C GLU A 95 -8.69 5.10 7.08
N ASN A 96 -8.63 3.87 7.63
CA ASN A 96 -9.79 3.07 8.06
C ASN A 96 -10.71 2.64 6.91
N LEU A 97 -10.12 2.34 5.75
CA LEU A 97 -10.80 1.71 4.62
C LEU A 97 -10.81 0.18 4.79
N ASP A 98 -11.82 -0.47 4.21
CA ASP A 98 -11.90 -1.93 4.20
C ASP A 98 -10.90 -2.52 3.19
N PRO A 99 -10.17 -3.60 3.51
CA PRO A 99 -9.29 -4.28 2.55
C PRO A 99 -10.01 -4.86 1.33
N GLY A 100 -9.29 -4.92 0.21
CA GLY A 100 -9.75 -5.50 -1.06
C GLY A 100 -10.97 -4.82 -1.69
N THR A 101 -11.38 -3.66 -1.20
CA THR A 101 -12.68 -3.03 -1.45
C THR A 101 -12.55 -1.89 -2.45
N ASN A 102 -13.52 -1.81 -3.37
CA ASN A 102 -13.63 -0.71 -4.32
C ASN A 102 -14.19 0.54 -3.62
N TYR A 103 -13.56 1.68 -3.86
CA TYR A 103 -14.02 3.00 -3.43
C TYR A 103 -13.97 3.97 -4.61
N HIS A 104 -14.77 5.02 -4.53
CA HIS A 104 -14.73 6.16 -5.42
C HIS A 104 -14.48 7.41 -4.60
N LEU A 105 -13.62 8.31 -5.08
CA LEU A 105 -13.29 9.54 -4.39
C LEU A 105 -13.16 10.74 -5.31
N CYS A 106 -13.44 11.93 -4.81
CA CYS A 106 -13.14 13.19 -5.47
C CYS A 106 -12.65 14.24 -4.47
N ALA A 107 -11.81 15.16 -4.92
CA ALA A 107 -11.46 16.35 -4.14
C ALA A 107 -12.66 17.28 -4.05
N TYR A 108 -12.83 17.98 -2.92
CA TYR A 108 -13.83 19.02 -2.75
C TYR A 108 -13.22 20.32 -2.22
N ALA A 109 -13.91 21.44 -2.46
CA ALA A 109 -13.62 22.74 -1.87
C ALA A 109 -14.93 23.48 -1.57
N VAL A 110 -14.96 24.22 -0.46
CA VAL A 110 -16.12 24.95 0.05
C VAL A 110 -15.77 26.44 0.17
N ASN A 111 -16.67 27.30 -0.30
CA ASN A 111 -16.69 28.73 0.01
C ASN A 111 -18.11 29.18 0.41
N GLU A 112 -18.34 30.48 0.63
CA GLU A 112 -19.67 31.01 0.98
C GLU A 112 -20.76 30.75 -0.07
N THR A 113 -20.39 30.51 -1.33
CA THR A 113 -21.32 30.26 -2.45
C THR A 113 -21.72 28.78 -2.55
N GLY A 114 -20.87 27.86 -2.07
CA GLY A 114 -21.17 26.44 -1.98
C GLY A 114 -19.96 25.53 -2.10
N THR A 115 -20.23 24.25 -2.36
CA THR A 115 -19.21 23.20 -2.52
C THR A 115 -19.02 22.86 -3.99
N ALA A 116 -17.77 22.78 -4.42
CA ALA A 116 -17.38 22.21 -5.71
C ALA A 116 -16.67 20.86 -5.51
N TYR A 117 -16.80 19.99 -6.50
CA TYR A 117 -16.20 18.65 -6.53
C TYR A 117 -15.36 18.49 -7.80
N GLY A 118 -14.21 17.83 -7.66
CA GLY A 118 -13.35 17.45 -8.77
C GLY A 118 -13.81 16.15 -9.44
N GLU A 119 -13.03 15.68 -10.41
CA GLU A 119 -13.25 14.41 -11.09
C GLU A 119 -13.27 13.23 -10.10
N VAL A 120 -14.20 12.29 -10.27
CA VAL A 120 -14.25 11.06 -9.46
C VAL A 120 -13.18 10.08 -9.95
N LYS A 121 -12.44 9.49 -9.00
CA LYS A 121 -11.45 8.44 -9.23
C LYS A 121 -11.90 7.15 -8.54
N ALA A 122 -12.02 6.08 -9.30
CA ALA A 122 -12.18 4.73 -8.77
C ALA A 122 -10.83 4.21 -8.25
N ILE A 123 -10.84 3.57 -7.09
CA ILE A 123 -9.69 2.89 -6.48
C ILE A 123 -10.13 1.54 -5.91
N LYS A 124 -9.17 0.65 -5.67
CA LYS A 124 -9.36 -0.57 -4.89
C LYS A 124 -8.26 -0.67 -3.87
N THR A 125 -8.60 -0.80 -2.59
CA THR A 125 -7.61 -1.07 -1.54
C THR A 125 -6.98 -2.45 -1.74
N ARG A 126 -5.74 -2.65 -1.26
CA ARG A 126 -5.10 -3.97 -1.35
C ARG A 126 -5.89 -4.99 -0.55
N GLY A 127 -6.01 -6.19 -1.09
CA GLY A 127 -6.59 -7.32 -0.36
C GLY A 127 -5.72 -7.72 0.82
N ILE A 128 -6.29 -8.50 1.73
CA ILE A 128 -5.53 -9.27 2.72
C ILE A 128 -5.87 -10.75 2.59
N ILE A 129 -4.89 -11.59 2.92
CA ILE A 129 -5.08 -13.03 3.16
C ILE A 129 -4.58 -13.33 4.58
N THR A 130 -5.19 -14.32 5.24
CA THR A 130 -4.85 -14.73 6.60
C THR A 130 -4.50 -16.22 6.63
N ASP A 131 -3.44 -16.60 7.35
CA ASP A 131 -3.10 -18.02 7.54
C ASP A 131 -3.82 -18.66 8.74
N ILE A 132 -3.60 -19.97 8.92
CA ILE A 132 -4.19 -20.79 10.00
C ILE A 132 -3.77 -20.36 11.43
N ASP A 133 -2.76 -19.50 11.57
CA ASP A 133 -2.32 -18.92 12.84
C ASP A 133 -2.88 -17.49 13.07
N GLY A 134 -3.66 -16.95 12.12
CA GLY A 134 -4.20 -15.60 12.19
C GLY A 134 -3.23 -14.52 11.71
N ASN A 135 -2.07 -14.88 11.14
CA ASN A 135 -1.19 -13.87 10.53
C ASN A 135 -1.86 -13.33 9.28
N SER A 136 -2.00 -12.01 9.19
CA SER A 136 -2.46 -11.35 7.96
C SER A 136 -1.27 -10.90 7.09
N TYR A 137 -1.54 -10.90 5.79
CA TYR A 137 -0.60 -10.54 4.72
C TYR A 137 -1.34 -9.69 3.69
N SER A 138 -0.68 -8.66 3.15
CA SER A 138 -1.24 -7.90 2.04
C SER A 138 -1.19 -8.72 0.74
N VAL A 139 -2.08 -8.38 -0.20
CA VAL A 139 -2.16 -9.00 -1.52
C VAL A 139 -1.74 -7.97 -2.57
N VAL A 140 -0.88 -8.39 -3.51
CA VAL A 140 -0.38 -7.54 -4.59
C VAL A 140 -0.50 -8.25 -5.94
N ASP A 141 -1.13 -7.60 -6.90
CA ASP A 141 -1.25 -8.07 -8.28
C ASP A 141 -0.05 -7.56 -9.09
N ILE A 142 0.66 -8.47 -9.76
CA ILE A 142 1.90 -8.21 -10.51
C ILE A 142 1.80 -8.91 -11.87
N GLY A 143 1.58 -8.14 -12.93
CA GLY A 143 1.25 -8.71 -14.24
C GLY A 143 -0.06 -9.49 -14.17
N ASN A 144 -0.01 -10.79 -14.50
CA ASN A 144 -1.15 -11.70 -14.42
C ASN A 144 -1.20 -12.49 -13.10
N GLN A 145 -0.23 -12.29 -12.19
CA GLN A 145 -0.04 -13.08 -10.98
C GLN A 145 -0.46 -12.32 -9.74
N THR A 146 -1.12 -12.99 -8.79
CA THR A 146 -1.47 -12.42 -7.49
C THR A 146 -0.57 -13.01 -6.41
N TRP A 147 0.23 -12.18 -5.75
CA TRP A 147 1.25 -12.58 -4.78
C TRP A 147 0.94 -12.09 -3.36
N MET A 148 1.44 -12.79 -2.35
CA MET A 148 1.53 -12.25 -0.98
C MET A 148 2.56 -11.12 -0.94
N GLY A 149 2.26 -10.03 -0.20
CA GLY A 149 3.13 -8.87 -0.02
C GLY A 149 4.26 -9.07 1.01
N GLU A 150 4.10 -10.00 1.94
CA GLU A 150 5.08 -10.32 2.99
C GLU A 150 5.40 -11.83 3.03
N ASN A 151 6.50 -12.16 3.70
CA ASN A 151 6.98 -13.54 3.85
C ASN A 151 6.13 -14.30 4.88
N LEU A 152 5.91 -15.59 4.65
CA LEU A 152 5.06 -16.46 5.47
C LEU A 152 5.54 -16.57 6.93
N LYS A 153 4.61 -16.48 7.87
CA LYS A 153 4.80 -16.49 9.33
C LYS A 153 4.10 -17.66 10.04
N THR A 154 3.49 -18.60 9.33
CA THR A 154 2.76 -19.72 9.94
C THR A 154 3.65 -20.68 10.74
N SER A 155 3.08 -21.34 11.74
CA SER A 155 3.68 -22.39 12.57
C SER A 155 2.96 -23.72 12.39
N LYS A 156 1.97 -23.77 11.50
CA LYS A 156 1.12 -24.94 11.27
C LYS A 156 0.88 -25.11 9.76
N TYR A 157 0.65 -26.35 9.34
CA TYR A 157 0.06 -26.64 8.05
C TYR A 157 -1.43 -26.28 8.04
N ARG A 158 -2.03 -26.21 6.85
CA ARG A 158 -3.45 -25.83 6.64
C ARG A 158 -4.43 -26.71 7.43
N ASN A 159 -4.07 -27.98 7.68
CA ASN A 159 -4.85 -28.91 8.52
C ASN A 159 -4.70 -28.68 10.05
N GLY A 160 -3.97 -27.66 10.48
CA GLY A 160 -3.72 -27.31 11.88
C GLY A 160 -2.62 -28.12 12.57
N ASN A 161 -1.95 -29.07 11.91
CA ASN A 161 -0.79 -29.76 12.48
C ASN A 161 0.39 -28.78 12.62
N PRO A 162 1.14 -28.81 13.74
CA PRO A 162 2.31 -27.95 13.91
C PRO A 162 3.42 -28.32 12.93
N ILE A 163 4.10 -27.29 12.41
CA ILE A 163 5.42 -27.39 11.78
C ILE A 163 6.43 -27.32 12.93
N PRO A 164 7.30 -28.33 13.14
CA PRO A 164 8.35 -28.28 14.15
C PRO A 164 9.23 -27.04 14.05
N GLN A 165 9.41 -26.31 15.16
CA GLN A 165 10.46 -25.30 15.27
C GLN A 165 11.75 -25.98 15.71
N VAL A 166 12.80 -25.93 14.89
CA VAL A 166 14.07 -26.63 15.16
C VAL A 166 15.20 -25.62 15.27
N LEU A 167 15.88 -25.59 16.42
CA LEU A 167 16.84 -24.53 16.78
C LEU A 167 18.30 -24.96 16.64
N ASN A 168 18.60 -26.25 16.85
CA ASN A 168 19.93 -26.83 16.74
C ASN A 168 20.30 -27.04 15.26
N ASP A 169 21.56 -26.79 14.88
CA ASP A 169 22.01 -26.86 13.48
C ASP A 169 22.29 -28.30 13.00
N GLU A 170 22.74 -29.19 13.88
CA GLU A 170 22.91 -30.62 13.58
C GLU A 170 21.54 -31.30 13.39
N ASP A 171 20.57 -31.02 14.26
CA ASP A 171 19.19 -31.47 14.06
C ASP A 171 18.64 -30.95 12.72
N TRP A 172 18.75 -29.64 12.48
CA TRP A 172 18.23 -29.00 11.26
C TRP A 172 18.85 -29.58 9.98
N HIS A 173 20.17 -29.78 9.96
CA HIS A 173 20.87 -30.27 8.78
C HIS A 173 20.41 -31.68 8.34
N ASN A 174 20.08 -32.53 9.30
CA ASN A 174 19.71 -33.93 9.08
C ASN A 174 18.21 -34.17 8.88
N LEU A 175 17.37 -33.11 8.84
CA LEU A 175 15.93 -33.25 8.66
C LEU A 175 15.53 -33.52 7.21
N GLU A 176 14.79 -34.62 7.03
CA GLU A 176 14.01 -34.94 5.82
C GLU A 176 12.50 -34.68 6.02
N SER A 177 12.11 -34.04 7.13
CA SER A 177 10.74 -33.63 7.42
C SER A 177 10.63 -32.12 7.57
N GLY A 178 9.42 -31.59 7.37
CA GLY A 178 9.18 -30.14 7.39
C GLY A 178 9.50 -29.50 8.74
N ALA A 179 10.24 -28.39 8.72
CA ALA A 179 10.58 -27.59 9.90
C ALA A 179 10.69 -26.09 9.58
N PHE A 180 10.60 -25.26 10.62
CA PHE A 180 10.86 -23.81 10.53
C PHE A 180 11.80 -23.31 11.63
N CYS A 181 12.38 -22.13 11.42
CA CYS A 181 13.06 -21.34 12.44
C CYS A 181 12.88 -19.84 12.16
N TYR A 182 13.23 -19.00 13.14
CA TYR A 182 13.48 -17.58 12.90
C TYR A 182 14.96 -17.38 12.60
N TYR A 183 15.32 -16.32 11.87
CA TYR A 183 16.73 -15.94 11.69
C TYR A 183 17.38 -15.68 13.07
N ASP A 184 18.60 -16.18 13.29
CA ASP A 184 19.31 -16.23 14.59
C ASP A 184 18.48 -16.87 15.73
N ASN A 185 17.50 -17.72 15.40
CA ASN A 185 16.50 -18.25 16.33
C ASN A 185 15.74 -17.17 17.14
N ASN A 186 15.74 -15.90 16.69
CA ASN A 186 15.16 -14.76 17.39
C ASN A 186 13.74 -14.43 16.86
N PRO A 187 12.66 -14.60 17.65
CA PRO A 187 11.29 -14.31 17.21
C PRO A 187 11.06 -12.87 16.74
N SER A 188 11.86 -11.90 17.20
CA SER A 188 11.76 -10.50 16.76
C SER A 188 12.09 -10.34 15.28
N ASN A 189 12.99 -11.17 14.73
CA ASN A 189 13.26 -11.22 13.30
C ASN A 189 12.04 -11.75 12.53
N GLY A 190 11.25 -12.64 13.15
CA GLY A 190 10.01 -13.19 12.59
C GLY A 190 8.92 -12.15 12.34
N LEU A 191 8.87 -11.08 13.14
CA LEU A 191 7.94 -9.97 12.97
C LEU A 191 8.25 -9.12 11.74
N ILE A 192 9.53 -9.11 11.30
CA ILE A 192 10.02 -8.26 10.21
C ILE A 192 10.16 -9.06 8.91
N TYR A 193 10.86 -10.19 8.96
CA TYR A 193 11.28 -10.95 7.77
C TYR A 193 10.48 -12.24 7.53
N GLY A 194 9.54 -12.57 8.42
CA GLY A 194 8.85 -13.86 8.43
C GLY A 194 9.75 -15.00 8.97
N LYS A 195 9.35 -16.23 8.69
CA LYS A 195 10.09 -17.44 9.09
C LYS A 195 10.90 -18.01 7.95
N LEU A 196 11.96 -18.73 8.31
CA LEU A 196 12.72 -19.57 7.40
C LEU A 196 12.19 -21.00 7.53
N TYR A 197 11.86 -21.62 6.40
CA TYR A 197 11.36 -22.99 6.32
C TYR A 197 12.33 -23.85 5.50
N ASN A 198 12.43 -25.13 5.81
CA ASN A 198 13.04 -26.08 4.88
C ASN A 198 12.08 -26.43 3.74
N TRP A 199 12.61 -26.98 2.65
CA TRP A 199 11.81 -27.30 1.46
C TRP A 199 10.78 -28.41 1.75
N TYR A 200 11.06 -29.31 2.69
CA TYR A 200 10.12 -30.32 3.15
C TYR A 200 8.86 -29.73 3.80
N ALA A 201 8.96 -28.58 4.49
CA ALA A 201 7.78 -27.86 4.99
C ALA A 201 7.03 -27.14 3.86
N MET A 202 7.76 -26.62 2.87
CA MET A 202 7.15 -26.01 1.68
C MET A 202 6.25 -27.02 0.95
N MET A 203 6.73 -28.25 0.77
CA MET A 203 6.11 -29.28 -0.08
C MET A 203 5.30 -30.34 0.66
N ASP A 204 5.04 -30.15 1.95
CA ASP A 204 4.23 -31.06 2.75
C ASP A 204 2.79 -31.12 2.22
N GLU A 205 2.23 -32.33 2.07
CA GLU A 205 0.86 -32.56 1.54
C GLU A 205 -0.24 -31.86 2.34
N ARG A 206 0.02 -31.51 3.61
CA ARG A 206 -0.91 -30.79 4.48
C ARG A 206 -1.03 -29.29 4.12
N GLY A 207 -0.16 -28.80 3.22
CA GLY A 207 -0.16 -27.46 2.66
C GLY A 207 0.35 -26.39 3.62
N ILE A 208 1.38 -25.64 3.21
CA ILE A 208 1.94 -24.54 4.02
C ILE A 208 1.22 -23.20 3.77
N CYS A 209 0.72 -22.99 2.55
CA CYS A 209 0.09 -21.75 2.13
C CYS A 209 -1.36 -21.60 2.65
N PRO A 210 -1.88 -20.37 2.79
CA PRO A 210 -3.30 -20.12 3.10
C PRO A 210 -4.26 -20.84 2.13
N GLU A 211 -5.52 -21.01 2.53
CA GLU A 211 -6.53 -21.64 1.67
C GLU A 211 -6.76 -20.81 0.39
N GLY A 212 -6.85 -21.47 -0.77
CA GLY A 212 -6.91 -20.81 -2.07
C GLY A 212 -5.59 -20.19 -2.55
N TRP A 213 -4.47 -20.49 -1.87
CA TRP A 213 -3.11 -20.08 -2.24
C TRP A 213 -2.17 -21.29 -2.30
N GLU A 214 -1.12 -21.16 -3.11
CA GLU A 214 -0.23 -22.24 -3.53
C GLU A 214 1.26 -21.86 -3.42
N GLN A 215 2.10 -22.89 -3.39
CA GLN A 215 3.54 -22.79 -3.47
C GLN A 215 3.97 -22.42 -4.91
N PRO A 216 4.71 -21.32 -5.12
CA PRO A 216 5.18 -20.94 -6.45
C PRO A 216 6.25 -21.92 -6.97
N ASP A 217 6.13 -22.32 -8.23
CA ASP A 217 7.12 -23.07 -8.99
C ASP A 217 8.06 -22.15 -9.80
N ASN A 218 9.03 -22.73 -10.52
CA ASN A 218 10.00 -21.96 -11.30
C ASN A 218 9.38 -21.13 -12.43
N ASN A 219 8.26 -21.57 -13.02
CA ASN A 219 7.58 -20.80 -14.05
C ASN A 219 6.91 -19.58 -13.42
N ASP A 220 6.28 -19.74 -12.25
CA ASP A 220 5.71 -18.62 -11.49
C ASP A 220 6.79 -17.58 -11.16
N TRP A 221 7.96 -18.03 -10.68
CA TRP A 221 9.11 -17.16 -10.40
C TRP A 221 9.68 -16.48 -11.65
N MET A 222 9.76 -17.19 -12.78
CA MET A 222 10.28 -16.63 -14.03
C MET A 222 9.33 -15.60 -14.64
N GLU A 223 8.00 -15.82 -14.62
CA GLU A 223 7.02 -14.81 -15.06
C GLU A 223 7.11 -13.54 -14.20
N LEU A 224 7.22 -13.67 -12.87
CA LEU A 224 7.45 -12.54 -11.97
C LEU A 224 8.75 -11.77 -12.31
N ILE A 225 9.84 -12.51 -12.56
CA ILE A 225 11.15 -11.94 -12.92
C ILE A 225 11.08 -11.21 -14.26
N ASP A 226 10.45 -11.79 -15.26
CA ASP A 226 10.33 -11.21 -16.59
C ASP A 226 9.46 -9.95 -16.56
N PHE A 227 8.32 -9.98 -15.86
CA PHE A 227 7.51 -8.77 -15.61
C PHE A 227 8.30 -7.68 -14.86
N ALA A 228 9.15 -8.07 -13.91
CA ALA A 228 9.99 -7.15 -13.14
C ALA A 228 11.20 -6.57 -13.92
N GLY A 229 11.40 -6.95 -15.20
CA GLY A 229 12.47 -6.45 -16.06
C GLY A 229 13.56 -7.47 -16.40
N GLY A 230 13.27 -8.77 -16.23
CA GLY A 230 14.15 -9.89 -16.50
C GLY A 230 15.27 -10.05 -15.48
N LEU A 231 16.01 -11.16 -15.58
CA LEU A 231 17.08 -11.57 -14.63
C LEU A 231 18.12 -10.47 -14.32
N GLN A 232 18.36 -9.51 -15.22
CA GLN A 232 19.33 -8.43 -15.00
C GLN A 232 18.79 -7.26 -14.15
N ASN A 233 17.47 -7.06 -14.08
CA ASN A 233 16.85 -5.87 -13.44
C ASN A 233 15.74 -6.20 -12.43
N ALA A 234 15.26 -7.44 -12.38
CA ALA A 234 14.13 -7.82 -11.53
C ALA A 234 14.36 -7.51 -10.05
N GLY A 235 15.58 -7.70 -9.53
CA GLY A 235 15.94 -7.35 -8.16
C GLY A 235 15.69 -5.88 -7.82
N ALA A 236 16.01 -4.95 -8.72
CA ALA A 236 15.70 -3.52 -8.53
C ALA A 236 14.19 -3.28 -8.39
N SER A 237 13.37 -3.94 -9.20
CA SER A 237 11.90 -3.79 -9.20
C SER A 237 11.18 -4.54 -8.07
N LEU A 238 11.80 -5.59 -7.50
CA LEU A 238 11.21 -6.45 -6.46
C LEU A 238 11.63 -6.07 -5.02
N LYS A 239 12.87 -5.58 -4.82
CA LYS A 239 13.38 -5.23 -3.49
C LYS A 239 12.66 -4.03 -2.88
N GLN A 240 12.42 -4.08 -1.56
CA GLN A 240 12.05 -2.90 -0.77
C GLN A 240 13.10 -1.78 -0.96
N LYS A 241 12.63 -0.53 -1.09
CA LYS A 241 13.48 0.67 -1.15
C LYS A 241 14.19 0.94 0.18
N GLY A 242 15.31 1.66 0.13
CA GLY A 242 15.98 2.20 1.31
C GLY A 242 16.94 1.22 2.01
N PHE A 243 17.37 1.58 3.21
CA PHE A 243 18.46 0.91 3.95
C PHE A 243 18.08 0.50 5.39
N ASP A 244 16.81 0.63 5.78
CA ASP A 244 16.38 0.29 7.14
C ASP A 244 16.51 -1.23 7.39
N LEU A 245 16.06 -2.02 6.40
CA LEU A 245 16.11 -3.48 6.39
C LEU A 245 17.19 -4.05 5.46
N TRP A 246 17.56 -3.35 4.38
CA TRP A 246 18.63 -3.76 3.45
C TRP A 246 19.97 -3.08 3.78
N GLU A 247 21.08 -3.80 3.65
CA GLU A 247 22.40 -3.18 3.71
C GLU A 247 22.67 -2.29 2.47
N PRO A 248 23.36 -1.15 2.63
CA PRO A 248 23.91 -0.41 1.50
C PRO A 248 24.84 -1.30 0.67
N PRO A 249 24.81 -1.21 -0.67
CA PRO A 249 24.20 -0.13 -1.46
C PRO A 249 22.72 -0.34 -1.86
N ASN A 250 22.09 -1.46 -1.51
CA ASN A 250 20.76 -1.90 -1.99
C ASN A 250 20.48 -1.49 -3.46
N VAL A 251 21.35 -1.91 -4.38
CA VAL A 251 21.47 -1.33 -5.74
C VAL A 251 20.12 -1.24 -6.45
N ASP A 252 19.84 -0.05 -6.97
CA ASP A 252 18.67 0.32 -7.78
C ASP A 252 17.29 0.01 -7.18
N ALA A 253 17.17 -0.30 -5.88
CA ALA A 253 15.90 -0.74 -5.30
C ALA A 253 14.77 0.31 -5.46
N ARG A 254 13.74 -0.08 -6.22
CA ARG A 254 12.59 0.74 -6.63
C ARG A 254 11.25 0.21 -6.15
N ASN A 255 11.16 -1.07 -5.74
CA ASN A 255 9.91 -1.73 -5.36
C ASN A 255 8.71 -1.43 -6.30
N SER A 256 8.96 -1.30 -7.61
CA SER A 256 7.98 -0.80 -8.57
C SER A 256 6.82 -1.77 -8.81
N THR A 257 7.02 -3.05 -8.49
CA THR A 257 5.99 -4.11 -8.50
C THR A 257 5.11 -4.11 -7.25
N GLY A 258 5.55 -3.48 -6.15
CA GLY A 258 4.93 -3.63 -4.84
C GLY A 258 5.20 -4.96 -4.14
N PHE A 259 5.94 -5.90 -4.75
CA PHE A 259 6.31 -7.19 -4.16
C PHE A 259 7.02 -7.05 -2.82
N THR A 260 7.84 -6.01 -2.65
CA THR A 260 8.47 -5.68 -1.35
C THR A 260 9.29 -6.84 -0.78
N ALA A 261 10.25 -7.35 -1.55
CA ALA A 261 11.16 -8.39 -1.06
C ALA A 261 11.97 -7.87 0.14
N LEU A 262 11.92 -8.63 1.24
CA LEU A 262 12.62 -8.33 2.49
C LEU A 262 13.78 -9.31 2.72
N PRO A 263 14.95 -8.82 3.17
CA PRO A 263 16.18 -9.60 3.19
C PRO A 263 16.30 -10.45 4.47
N GLY A 264 15.48 -11.49 4.55
CA GLY A 264 15.43 -12.41 5.69
C GLY A 264 16.64 -13.33 5.84
N GLY A 265 17.62 -13.26 4.93
CA GLY A 265 18.80 -14.12 4.94
C GLY A 265 18.47 -15.59 4.64
N VAL A 266 19.33 -16.47 5.11
CA VAL A 266 19.25 -17.92 4.91
C VAL A 266 19.76 -18.66 6.15
N ARG A 267 19.25 -19.88 6.38
CA ARG A 267 19.90 -20.88 7.23
C ARG A 267 20.50 -21.99 6.37
N ILE A 268 21.73 -22.37 6.64
CA ILE A 268 22.40 -23.53 6.03
C ILE A 268 22.95 -24.44 7.14
N ARG A 269 23.66 -25.52 6.79
CA ARG A 269 24.27 -26.45 7.77
C ARG A 269 25.06 -25.74 8.88
N ASP A 270 25.83 -24.72 8.51
CA ASP A 270 26.80 -24.06 9.38
C ASP A 270 26.24 -22.80 10.08
N GLY A 271 24.90 -22.65 10.12
CA GLY A 271 24.19 -21.56 10.83
C GLY A 271 23.44 -20.58 9.93
N PHE A 272 23.29 -19.33 10.40
CA PHE A 272 22.52 -18.26 9.77
C PHE A 272 23.42 -17.24 9.04
N PHE A 273 23.02 -16.84 7.83
CA PHE A 273 23.83 -15.95 6.99
C PHE A 273 23.00 -14.92 6.23
N SER A 274 23.62 -13.76 5.95
CA SER A 274 23.16 -12.76 4.98
C SER A 274 21.75 -12.17 5.20
N ILE A 275 21.27 -12.10 6.46
CA ILE A 275 20.23 -11.13 6.82
C ILE A 275 20.64 -9.72 6.37
N LYS A 276 19.67 -8.91 5.95
CA LYS A 276 19.89 -7.58 5.32
C LYS A 276 20.60 -7.60 3.95
N GLN A 277 21.17 -8.72 3.52
CA GLN A 277 21.94 -8.83 2.27
C GLN A 277 21.21 -9.58 1.15
N VAL A 278 20.40 -10.60 1.48
CA VAL A 278 19.66 -11.40 0.49
C VAL A 278 18.22 -11.66 0.92
N ALA A 279 17.30 -11.63 -0.05
CA ALA A 279 15.95 -12.15 0.08
C ALA A 279 15.84 -13.40 -0.82
N ASN A 280 15.70 -14.55 -0.18
CA ASN A 280 15.64 -15.86 -0.83
C ASN A 280 14.27 -16.49 -0.61
N PHE A 281 13.69 -17.04 -1.68
CA PHE A 281 12.37 -17.64 -1.69
C PHE A 281 12.41 -19.05 -2.27
N TRP A 282 11.74 -20.00 -1.61
CA TRP A 282 11.62 -21.36 -2.16
C TRP A 282 10.79 -21.40 -3.44
N SER A 283 11.23 -22.25 -4.38
CA SER A 283 10.43 -22.76 -5.48
C SER A 283 9.94 -24.18 -5.16
N ALA A 284 8.73 -24.52 -5.59
CA ALA A 284 8.19 -25.87 -5.57
C ALA A 284 8.90 -26.82 -6.56
N THR A 285 9.72 -26.30 -7.49
CA THR A 285 10.44 -27.11 -8.48
C THR A 285 11.68 -27.77 -7.87
N GLU A 286 11.71 -29.11 -7.90
CA GLU A 286 12.92 -29.89 -7.63
C GLU A 286 14.02 -29.67 -8.71
N TYR A 287 15.27 -29.96 -8.36
CA TYR A 287 16.39 -29.98 -9.29
C TYR A 287 16.86 -31.43 -9.50
N ASP A 288 16.73 -31.93 -10.72
CA ASP A 288 16.90 -33.36 -11.08
C ASP A 288 18.18 -33.65 -11.89
N GLU A 289 19.15 -32.73 -11.91
CA GLU A 289 20.47 -33.02 -12.50
C GLU A 289 21.36 -33.79 -11.52
N HIS A 290 20.95 -35.05 -11.28
CA HIS A 290 21.71 -36.16 -10.69
C HIS A 290 21.52 -36.47 -9.20
N ALA A 291 20.76 -35.69 -8.41
CA ALA A 291 20.37 -36.11 -7.05
C ALA A 291 19.20 -35.33 -6.42
N ASN A 292 18.19 -36.05 -5.91
CA ASN A 292 16.93 -35.53 -5.37
C ASN A 292 17.04 -34.77 -4.02
N TRP A 293 18.22 -34.30 -3.62
CA TRP A 293 18.41 -33.49 -2.40
C TRP A 293 18.34 -31.98 -2.66
N GLN A 294 18.17 -31.54 -3.92
CA GLN A 294 18.13 -30.13 -4.30
C GLN A 294 16.75 -29.67 -4.80
N ALA A 295 16.47 -28.40 -4.57
CA ALA A 295 15.34 -27.69 -5.15
C ALA A 295 15.76 -26.25 -5.48
N TYR A 296 15.01 -25.60 -6.36
CA TYR A 296 15.31 -24.23 -6.77
C TYR A 296 14.89 -23.21 -5.70
N LEU A 297 15.63 -22.11 -5.64
CA LEU A 297 15.18 -20.87 -5.01
C LEU A 297 15.19 -19.73 -6.03
N SER A 298 14.43 -18.68 -5.74
CA SER A 298 14.56 -17.35 -6.35
C SER A 298 15.22 -16.40 -5.35
N SER A 299 16.19 -15.59 -5.79
CA SER A 299 16.99 -14.70 -4.94
C SER A 299 17.17 -13.31 -5.51
N VAL A 300 17.11 -12.30 -4.64
CA VAL A 300 17.54 -10.92 -4.94
C VAL A 300 18.50 -10.42 -3.85
N GLY A 301 19.55 -9.71 -4.26
CA GLY A 301 20.66 -9.29 -3.39
C GLY A 301 20.86 -7.79 -3.30
N TYR A 302 21.50 -7.36 -2.22
CA TYR A 302 21.75 -5.94 -1.91
C TYR A 302 22.75 -5.27 -2.86
N ASN A 303 23.68 -6.02 -3.45
CA ASN A 303 24.82 -5.52 -4.23
C ASN A 303 24.63 -5.58 -5.76
N HIS A 304 23.44 -5.94 -6.25
CA HIS A 304 23.10 -5.94 -7.68
C HIS A 304 21.61 -5.62 -7.93
N SER A 305 21.29 -5.33 -9.19
CA SER A 305 19.95 -5.02 -9.68
C SER A 305 19.20 -6.26 -10.21
N GLY A 306 19.92 -7.37 -10.45
CA GLY A 306 19.34 -8.61 -10.98
C GLY A 306 18.63 -9.51 -9.96
N ALA A 307 18.04 -10.60 -10.46
CA ALA A 307 17.52 -11.73 -9.70
C ALA A 307 18.15 -13.03 -10.20
N TYR A 308 18.22 -14.05 -9.35
CA TYR A 308 18.77 -15.36 -9.68
C TYR A 308 17.78 -16.48 -9.37
N VAL A 309 17.74 -17.49 -10.22
CA VAL A 309 17.07 -18.78 -9.95
C VAL A 309 18.14 -19.86 -9.93
N VAL A 310 18.37 -20.49 -8.78
CA VAL A 310 19.49 -21.43 -8.55
C VAL A 310 19.09 -22.61 -7.67
N PRO A 311 19.66 -23.81 -7.87
CA PRO A 311 19.41 -24.96 -7.02
C PRO A 311 20.21 -24.88 -5.71
N VAL A 312 19.57 -25.25 -4.60
CA VAL A 312 20.17 -25.37 -3.26
C VAL A 312 19.68 -26.65 -2.57
N GLY A 313 20.31 -27.05 -1.44
CA GLY A 313 19.88 -28.22 -0.68
C GLY A 313 18.51 -28.02 -0.01
N LYS A 314 17.61 -29.01 -0.11
CA LYS A 314 16.25 -29.00 0.45
C LYS A 314 16.21 -28.77 1.97
N ASN A 315 17.31 -29.02 2.68
CA ASN A 315 17.49 -28.74 4.11
C ASN A 315 17.93 -27.29 4.41
N TYR A 316 18.01 -26.38 3.45
CA TYR A 316 18.28 -24.96 3.74
C TYR A 316 17.02 -24.28 4.30
N GLY A 317 17.18 -23.26 5.14
CA GLY A 317 16.07 -22.42 5.60
C GLY A 317 15.95 -21.17 4.73
N GLN A 318 14.88 -21.07 3.93
CA GLN A 318 14.57 -19.90 3.10
C GLN A 318 13.20 -19.33 3.45
N SER A 319 12.91 -18.10 3.02
CA SER A 319 11.57 -17.55 3.16
C SER A 319 10.59 -18.26 2.21
N VAL A 320 9.32 -18.30 2.60
CA VAL A 320 8.22 -18.76 1.76
C VAL A 320 7.32 -17.58 1.44
N ARG A 321 6.83 -17.52 0.21
CA ARG A 321 5.84 -16.54 -0.24
C ARG A 321 4.91 -17.24 -1.23
N CYS A 322 3.62 -17.25 -0.95
CA CYS A 322 2.65 -17.97 -1.75
C CYS A 322 2.15 -17.11 -2.92
N ILE A 323 1.70 -17.78 -3.96
CA ILE A 323 1.02 -17.22 -5.12
C ILE A 323 -0.44 -17.69 -5.12
N LYS A 324 -1.35 -16.87 -5.64
CA LYS A 324 -2.67 -17.30 -6.06
C LYS A 324 -2.67 -17.36 -7.58
N LYS A 325 -2.73 -18.57 -8.13
CA LYS A 325 -2.90 -18.78 -9.57
C LYS A 325 -4.34 -18.40 -9.95
N GLY A 326 -4.52 -17.86 -11.16
CA GLY A 326 -5.85 -17.61 -11.72
C GLY A 326 -6.57 -18.92 -12.04
N GLU A 327 -7.91 -18.90 -11.97
CA GLU A 327 -8.78 -19.96 -12.51
C GLU A 327 -8.79 -19.96 -14.04
#